data_AF-A0A7Y2MR01-F1
#
_entry.id   AF-A0A7Y2MR01-F1
#
_cell.length_a   1.000
_cell.length_b   1.000
_cell.length_c   1.000
_cell.angle_alpha   90.00
_cell.angle_beta   90.00
_cell.angle_gamma   90.00
#
_symmetry.space_group_name_H-M   'P 1'
#
loop_
_entity.id
_entity.type
_entity.pdbx_description
1 polymer ?
#
loop_
_entity_poly.entity_id
_entity_poly.type
_entity_poly.pdbx_seq_one_letter_code
_entity_poly.pdbx_strand_id
1 'polypeptide(L)'
;MKKISFFFTVFLFSLVSISCGGDDDPDDGNVNCSESFSINSELNDEIFAFAQAASDYGQDPSAENCNAYKAAANDYLDALEALEDCAREVGQLNAFNQSLANIQAAFDSLTC
;
A
#
# COMPACT_ATOMS: atom_id res chain seq x y z
N MET A 1 -40.79 -13.34 15.55
CA MET A 1 -40.15 -12.34 16.43
C MET A 1 -38.63 -12.53 16.35
N LYS A 2 -37.96 -12.09 15.27
CA LYS A 2 -37.26 -10.79 15.15
C LYS A 2 -36.37 -10.43 16.36
N LYS A 3 -35.35 -11.21 16.73
CA LYS A 3 -34.37 -10.80 17.77
C LYS A 3 -32.92 -11.31 17.61
N ILE A 4 -32.48 -11.75 16.42
CA ILE A 4 -31.08 -12.19 16.20
C ILE A 4 -30.51 -11.54 14.95
N SER A 5 -30.53 -10.20 14.89
CA SER A 5 -29.94 -9.45 13.77
C SER A 5 -29.21 -8.18 14.22
N PHE A 6 -28.94 -8.03 15.52
CA PHE A 6 -28.35 -6.79 16.06
C PHE A 6 -26.93 -6.96 16.61
N PHE A 7 -26.43 -8.20 16.72
CA PHE A 7 -25.08 -8.45 17.27
C PHE A 7 -23.97 -8.55 16.21
N PHE A 8 -24.31 -8.68 14.93
CA PHE A 8 -23.32 -8.82 13.86
C PHE A 8 -22.83 -7.47 13.29
N THR A 9 -23.56 -6.39 13.56
CA THR A 9 -23.28 -5.06 13.00
C THR A 9 -22.27 -4.26 13.84
N VAL A 10 -22.01 -4.66 15.09
CA VAL A 10 -21.14 -3.91 16.03
C VAL A 10 -19.66 -4.27 15.87
N PHE A 11 -19.32 -5.41 15.24
CA PHE A 11 -17.93 -5.84 15.08
C PHE A 11 -17.19 -5.13 13.93
N LEU A 12 -17.90 -4.44 13.03
CA LEU A 12 -17.30 -3.81 11.84
C LEU A 12 -16.76 -2.39 12.06
N PHE A 13 -16.95 -1.80 13.25
CA PHE A 13 -16.62 -0.38 13.50
C PHE A 13 -15.37 -0.17 14.37
N SER A 14 -14.67 -1.24 14.76
CA SER A 14 -13.57 -1.16 15.74
C SER A 14 -12.17 -1.01 15.13
N LEU A 15 -12.06 -0.78 13.82
CA LEU A 15 -10.76 -0.70 13.12
C LEU A 15 -10.36 0.73 12.72
N VAL A 16 -11.15 1.75 13.06
CA VAL A 16 -10.86 3.16 12.71
C VAL A 16 -10.36 3.93 13.94
N SER A 17 -9.19 3.56 14.42
CA SER A 17 -8.44 4.41 15.37
C SER A 17 -6.95 4.13 15.27
N ILE A 18 -6.38 4.42 14.11
CA ILE A 18 -4.98 4.85 13.99
C ILE A 18 -5.05 6.38 13.82
N SER A 19 -5.14 7.07 14.95
CA SER A 19 -4.92 8.51 15.04
C SER A 19 -3.41 8.70 15.20
N CYS A 20 -2.72 9.06 14.12
CA CYS A 20 -1.36 9.58 14.23
C CYS A 20 -1.46 11.01 14.80
N GLY A 21 -0.77 11.28 15.91
CA GLY A 21 -0.78 12.59 16.56
C GLY A 21 0.61 12.97 17.05
N GLY A 22 0.93 14.26 16.94
CA GLY A 22 2.14 14.96 17.43
C GLY A 22 3.41 14.65 16.62
N ASP A 23 4.30 15.57 16.27
CA ASP A 23 4.59 16.92 16.74
C ASP A 23 5.23 17.74 15.60
N ASP A 24 5.07 19.06 15.70
CA ASP A 24 5.80 20.07 14.91
C ASP A 24 7.30 20.08 15.28
N ASP A 25 8.20 19.72 14.36
CA ASP A 25 9.63 20.09 14.44
C ASP A 25 10.17 20.42 13.02
N PRO A 26 11.05 21.42 12.85
CA PRO A 26 11.33 22.02 11.54
C PRO A 26 12.50 21.38 10.80
N ASP A 27 12.30 21.20 9.49
CA ASP A 27 13.28 21.21 8.39
C ASP A 27 14.71 20.71 8.67
N ASP A 28 14.94 19.41 8.43
CA ASP A 28 16.25 18.85 8.05
C ASP A 28 16.02 17.70 7.06
N GLY A 29 15.89 17.99 5.76
CA GLY A 29 16.09 17.01 4.67
C GLY A 29 15.34 15.68 4.76
N ASN A 30 14.38 15.59 5.68
CA ASN A 30 13.76 14.37 6.15
C ASN A 30 12.55 14.13 5.28
N VAL A 31 12.36 12.90 4.83
CA VAL A 31 11.09 12.50 4.20
C VAL A 31 10.02 12.84 5.22
N ASN A 32 9.26 13.90 4.97
CA ASN A 32 8.37 14.45 5.98
C ASN A 32 7.14 13.53 6.03
N CYS A 33 7.21 12.46 6.81
CA CYS A 33 6.13 11.48 6.92
C CYS A 33 4.85 12.08 7.50
N SER A 34 4.96 13.29 8.09
CA SER A 34 3.82 14.14 8.49
C SER A 34 3.12 14.79 7.28
N GLU A 35 3.81 15.03 6.16
CA GLU A 35 3.24 15.32 4.84
C GLU A 35 2.74 14.02 4.18
N SER A 36 1.86 13.33 4.88
CA SER A 36 1.08 12.19 4.37
C SER A 36 0.36 12.49 3.04
N PHE A 37 0.38 13.72 2.52
CA PHE A 37 -0.29 14.10 1.28
C PHE A 37 0.45 13.66 0.01
N SER A 38 1.78 13.76 -0.07
CA SER A 38 2.53 13.38 -1.28
C SER A 38 2.74 11.86 -1.37
N ILE A 39 3.08 11.23 -0.24
CA ILE A 39 3.22 9.77 -0.14
C ILE A 39 1.91 9.05 -0.45
N ASN A 40 0.76 9.55 0.05
CA ASN A 40 -0.51 8.94 -0.30
C ASN A 40 -0.87 9.18 -1.77
N SER A 41 -0.54 10.32 -2.36
CA SER A 41 -0.84 10.57 -3.78
C SER A 41 -0.02 9.65 -4.68
N GLU A 42 1.30 9.59 -4.49
CA GLU A 42 2.20 8.76 -5.29
C GLU A 42 1.85 7.27 -5.13
N LEU A 43 1.61 6.81 -3.91
CA LEU A 43 1.23 5.42 -3.68
C LEU A 43 -0.15 5.08 -4.28
N ASN A 44 -1.11 6.00 -4.23
CA ASN A 44 -2.44 5.78 -4.84
C ASN A 44 -2.37 5.71 -6.36
N ASP A 45 -1.52 6.54 -6.99
CA ASP A 45 -1.30 6.52 -8.43
C ASP A 45 -0.72 5.17 -8.87
N GLU A 46 0.29 4.66 -8.15
CA GLU A 46 0.87 3.34 -8.45
C GLU A 46 -0.10 2.18 -8.18
N ILE A 47 -0.93 2.26 -7.12
CA ILE A 47 -2.00 1.27 -6.88
C ILE A 47 -2.99 1.25 -8.03
N PHE A 48 -3.38 2.42 -8.53
CA PHE A 48 -4.30 2.52 -9.66
C PHE A 48 -3.67 1.97 -10.93
N ALA A 49 -2.41 2.31 -11.21
CA ALA A 49 -1.66 1.81 -12.36
C ALA A 49 -1.53 0.28 -12.32
N PHE A 50 -1.16 -0.28 -11.17
CA PHE A 50 -1.10 -1.73 -10.95
C PHE A 50 -2.46 -2.41 -11.17
N ALA A 51 -3.53 -1.86 -10.60
CA ALA A 51 -4.88 -2.42 -10.76
C ALA A 51 -5.37 -2.35 -12.22
N GLN A 52 -5.07 -1.26 -12.93
CA GLN A 52 -5.39 -1.10 -14.34
C GLN A 52 -4.62 -2.12 -15.20
N ALA A 53 -3.30 -2.24 -14.99
CA ALA A 53 -2.48 -3.21 -15.73
C ALA A 53 -2.90 -4.67 -15.45
N ALA A 54 -3.30 -4.98 -14.21
CA ALA A 54 -3.89 -6.28 -13.86
C ALA A 54 -5.20 -6.52 -14.64
N SER A 55 -6.05 -5.49 -14.76
CA SER A 55 -7.30 -5.56 -15.50
C SER A 55 -7.07 -5.73 -17.00
N ASP A 56 -6.08 -5.04 -17.57
CA ASP A 56 -5.72 -5.12 -18.98
C ASP A 56 -5.16 -6.50 -19.33
N TYR A 57 -4.27 -7.06 -18.50
CA TYR A 57 -3.81 -8.44 -18.65
C TYR A 57 -4.95 -9.46 -18.49
N GLY A 58 -5.87 -9.23 -17.56
CA GLY A 58 -7.04 -10.09 -17.37
C GLY A 58 -8.01 -10.08 -18.57
N GLN A 59 -8.06 -8.99 -19.33
CA GLN A 59 -8.85 -8.86 -20.55
C GLN A 59 -8.12 -9.42 -21.78
N ASP A 60 -6.81 -9.18 -21.89
CA ASP A 60 -5.95 -9.69 -22.94
C ASP A 60 -4.62 -10.19 -22.34
N PRO A 61 -4.46 -11.52 -22.16
CA PRO A 61 -3.28 -12.11 -21.56
C PRO A 61 -2.13 -12.23 -22.57
N SER A 62 -1.81 -11.12 -23.24
CA SER A 62 -0.69 -11.01 -24.16
C SER A 62 0.63 -10.81 -23.40
N ALA A 63 1.75 -11.11 -24.06
CA ALA A 63 3.08 -10.87 -23.48
C ALA A 63 3.32 -9.37 -23.19
N GLU A 64 2.73 -8.48 -23.99
CA GLU A 64 2.79 -7.04 -23.79
C GLU A 64 2.11 -6.63 -22.49
N ASN A 65 0.86 -7.07 -22.26
CA ASN A 65 0.11 -6.75 -21.04
C ASN A 65 0.69 -7.43 -19.81
N CYS A 66 1.27 -8.63 -19.95
CA CYS A 66 2.03 -9.26 -18.87
C CYS A 66 3.24 -8.41 -18.45
N ASN A 67 4.01 -7.91 -19.42
CA ASN A 67 5.15 -7.05 -19.13
C ASN A 67 4.72 -5.73 -18.51
N ALA A 68 3.62 -5.13 -18.99
CA ALA A 68 3.05 -3.92 -18.39
C ALA A 68 2.59 -4.15 -16.94
N TYR A 69 1.98 -5.31 -16.67
CA TYR A 69 1.55 -5.67 -15.32
C TYR A 69 2.74 -5.89 -14.38
N LYS A 70 3.79 -6.57 -14.83
CA LYS A 70 5.05 -6.72 -14.08
C LYS A 70 5.75 -5.38 -13.86
N ALA A 71 5.73 -4.47 -14.84
CA ALA A 71 6.31 -3.14 -14.70
C ALA A 71 5.59 -2.33 -13.61
N ALA A 72 4.26 -2.23 -13.68
CA ALA A 72 3.47 -1.53 -12.66
C ALA A 72 3.61 -2.14 -11.25
N ALA A 73 3.87 -3.46 -11.16
CA ALA A 73 4.18 -4.12 -9.90
C ALA A 73 5.52 -3.64 -9.31
N ASN A 74 6.55 -3.48 -10.14
CA ASN A 74 7.84 -2.94 -9.70
C ASN A 74 7.72 -1.46 -9.35
N ASP A 75 7.01 -0.66 -10.13
CA ASP A 75 6.80 0.77 -9.85
C ASP A 75 6.11 0.97 -8.48
N TYR A 76 5.11 0.13 -8.16
CA TYR A 76 4.48 0.11 -6.84
C TYR A 76 5.43 -0.34 -5.71
N LEU A 77 6.32 -1.32 -5.96
CA LEU A 77 7.33 -1.71 -4.97
C LEU A 77 8.34 -0.59 -4.72
N ASP A 78 8.83 0.06 -5.77
CA ASP A 78 9.78 1.17 -5.66
C ASP A 78 9.18 2.34 -4.87
N ALA A 79 7.89 2.66 -5.12
CA ALA A 79 7.16 3.67 -4.38
C ALA A 79 6.98 3.30 -2.90
N LEU A 80 6.79 2.01 -2.58
CA LEU A 80 6.78 1.55 -1.20
C LEU A 80 8.17 1.64 -0.58
N GLU A 81 9.24 1.20 -1.25
CA GLU A 81 10.61 1.24 -0.74
C GLU A 81 11.06 2.66 -0.37
N ALA A 82 10.58 3.69 -1.09
CA ALA A 82 10.80 5.09 -0.73
C ALA A 82 10.25 5.48 0.66
N LEU A 83 9.38 4.65 1.26
CA LEU A 83 8.81 4.85 2.60
C LEU A 83 9.59 4.12 3.70
N GLU A 84 10.69 3.43 3.38
CA GLU A 84 11.50 2.72 4.39
C GLU A 84 12.00 3.68 5.48
N ASP A 85 12.44 4.87 5.10
CA ASP A 85 12.90 5.88 6.06
C ASP A 85 11.75 6.35 6.96
N CYS A 86 10.54 6.50 6.42
CA CYS A 86 9.35 6.76 7.23
C CYS A 86 9.05 5.64 8.22
N ALA A 87 9.14 4.38 7.78
CA ALA A 87 8.94 3.24 8.65
C ALA A 87 10.02 3.16 9.75
N ARG A 88 11.25 3.57 9.47
CA ARG A 88 12.36 3.66 10.43
C ARG A 88 12.09 4.71 11.49
N GLU A 89 11.65 5.90 11.11
CA GLU A 89 11.35 7.00 12.03
C GLU A 89 10.26 6.65 13.02
N VAL A 90 9.17 6.02 12.56
CA VAL A 90 8.05 5.62 13.43
C VAL A 90 8.29 4.30 14.17
N GLY A 91 9.50 3.72 14.07
CA GLY A 91 9.88 2.49 14.78
C GLY A 91 9.22 1.22 14.26
N GLN A 92 8.67 1.23 13.03
CA GLN A 92 7.98 0.09 12.42
C GLN A 92 8.77 -0.63 11.32
N LEU A 93 10.04 -0.27 11.10
CA LEU A 93 10.90 -0.81 10.05
C LEU A 93 10.83 -2.35 9.90
N ASN A 94 10.84 -3.10 11.01
CA ASN A 94 10.77 -4.56 10.93
C ASN A 94 9.43 -5.08 10.36
N ALA A 95 8.31 -4.48 10.76
CA ALA A 95 6.98 -4.84 10.26
C ALA A 95 6.80 -4.38 8.80
N PHE A 96 7.37 -3.22 8.48
CA PHE A 96 7.39 -2.68 7.13
C PHE A 96 8.19 -3.57 6.17
N ASN A 97 9.43 -3.94 6.53
CA ASN A 97 10.27 -4.83 5.73
C ASN A 97 9.64 -6.21 5.55
N GLN A 98 8.95 -6.72 6.59
CA GLN A 98 8.18 -7.96 6.44
C GLN A 98 7.04 -7.82 5.44
N SER A 99 6.36 -6.67 5.42
CA SER A 99 5.27 -6.38 4.47
C SER A 99 5.80 -6.23 3.04
N LEU A 100 6.90 -5.49 2.85
CA LEU A 100 7.60 -5.38 1.56
C LEU A 100 8.00 -6.75 1.02
N ALA A 101 8.64 -7.58 1.84
CA ALA A 101 9.05 -8.93 1.41
C ALA A 101 7.86 -9.81 1.00
N ASN A 102 6.71 -9.69 1.68
CA ASN A 102 5.50 -10.42 1.30
C ASN A 102 4.92 -9.92 -0.03
N ILE A 103 4.94 -8.61 -0.28
CA ILE A 103 4.47 -8.02 -1.55
C ILE A 103 5.38 -8.45 -2.68
N GLN A 104 6.70 -8.37 -2.48
CA GLN A 104 7.69 -8.80 -3.47
C GLN A 104 7.53 -10.30 -3.80
N ALA A 105 7.34 -11.16 -2.80
CA ALA A 105 7.05 -12.57 -3.04
C ALA A 105 5.74 -12.80 -3.80
N ALA A 106 4.70 -11.99 -3.54
CA ALA A 106 3.46 -12.05 -4.30
C ALA A 106 3.68 -11.64 -5.76
N PHE A 107 4.49 -10.62 -6.01
CA PHE A 107 4.81 -10.15 -7.36
C PHE A 107 5.73 -11.11 -8.12
N ASP A 108 6.72 -11.71 -7.46
CA ASP A 108 7.55 -12.79 -8.04
C ASP A 108 6.71 -14.02 -8.41
N SER A 109 5.61 -14.25 -7.69
CA SER A 109 4.66 -15.31 -8.00
C SER A 109 3.69 -14.98 -9.14
N LEU A 110 3.73 -13.76 -9.70
CA LEU A 110 2.92 -13.38 -10.86
C LEU A 110 3.34 -14.20 -12.07
N THR A 111 2.64 -15.32 -12.25
CA THR A 111 2.62 -16.08 -13.48
C THR A 111 1.67 -15.38 -14.44
N CYS A 112 2.15 -14.28 -15.01
CA CYS A 112 1.97 -14.05 -16.42
C CYS A 112 3.20 -14.60 -17.15
#